data_AF-A0AAN0M126-F1
#
_entry.id   AF-A0AAN0M126-F1
#
_cell.length_a   1.000
_cell.length_b   1.000
_cell.length_c   1.000
_cell.angle_alpha   90.00
_cell.angle_beta   90.00
_cell.angle_gamma   90.00
#
_symmetry.space_group_name_H-M   'P 1'
#
loop_
_entity.id
_entity.type
_entity.pdbx_description
1 polymer ?
#
loop_
_entity_poly.entity_id
_entity_poly.type
_entity_poly.pdbx_seq_one_letter_code
_entity_poly.pdbx_strand_id
1 'polypeptide(L)'
;MVFVEAGTIHAIGAGIVICEIQQNSNVTYRVYDFDRRDTEGNPRELHIDKALEVSVLEPLDASFAPQFDTIEHNEASSTMLVKHAMFNTERIKVKGTYTFQVDDQSFCGVVCVDGTLNVTSTTESVSVTKGESIFITANEGDITLSVRDKF
;
A
#
# COMPACT_ATOMS: atom_id res chain seq x y z
N MET A 1 2.80 -9.87 1.88
CA MET A 1 2.81 -8.67 1.01
C MET A 1 3.37 -9.15 -0.33
N VAL A 2 2.96 -8.55 -1.43
CA VAL A 2 3.52 -8.89 -2.75
C VAL A 2 3.96 -7.59 -3.39
N PHE A 3 5.23 -7.50 -3.79
CA PHE A 3 5.71 -6.43 -4.65
C PHE A 3 5.64 -6.92 -6.09
N VAL A 4 4.93 -6.17 -6.94
CA VAL A 4 4.69 -6.56 -8.32
C VAL A 4 5.41 -5.58 -9.22
N GLU A 5 6.49 -6.03 -9.85
CA GLU A 5 7.28 -5.22 -10.77
C GLU A 5 6.58 -5.08 -12.12
N ALA A 6 6.85 -3.96 -12.81
CA ALA A 6 6.37 -3.75 -14.18
C ALA A 6 6.81 -4.91 -15.09
N GLY A 7 5.90 -5.37 -15.95
CA GLY A 7 6.13 -6.53 -16.81
C GLY A 7 5.78 -7.88 -16.17
N THR A 8 5.43 -7.92 -14.88
CA THR A 8 4.94 -9.14 -14.22
C THR A 8 3.49 -9.42 -14.62
N ILE A 9 3.23 -10.59 -15.20
CA ILE A 9 1.86 -11.06 -15.46
C ILE A 9 1.24 -11.50 -14.12
N HIS A 10 0.15 -10.85 -13.72
CA HIS A 10 -0.54 -11.13 -12.47
C HIS A 10 -2.05 -10.87 -12.56
N ALA A 11 -2.79 -11.43 -11.62
CA ALA A 11 -4.22 -11.18 -11.45
C ALA A 11 -4.61 -11.23 -9.97
N ILE A 12 -5.60 -10.43 -9.61
CA ILE A 12 -6.19 -10.41 -8.27
C ILE A 12 -7.43 -11.31 -8.29
N GLY A 13 -7.42 -12.37 -7.47
CA GLY A 13 -8.52 -13.32 -7.33
C GLY A 13 -9.69 -12.77 -6.50
N ALA A 14 -10.83 -13.47 -6.54
CA ALA A 14 -11.99 -13.13 -5.73
C ALA A 14 -11.78 -13.41 -4.23
N GLY A 15 -12.55 -12.73 -3.38
CA GLY A 15 -12.60 -13.02 -1.94
C GLY A 15 -11.50 -12.38 -1.09
N ILE A 16 -10.78 -11.39 -1.63
CA ILE A 16 -9.73 -10.67 -0.90
C ILE A 16 -10.02 -9.16 -0.81
N VAL A 17 -9.56 -8.55 0.28
CA VAL A 17 -9.46 -7.10 0.44
C VAL A 17 -7.99 -6.77 0.48
N ILE A 18 -7.56 -5.83 -0.37
CA ILE A 18 -6.16 -5.45 -0.50
C ILE A 18 -6.01 -3.95 -0.33
N CYS A 19 -4.85 -3.55 0.21
CA CYS A 19 -4.34 -2.19 0.12
C CYS A 19 -3.27 -2.21 -0.97
N GLU A 20 -3.57 -1.61 -2.11
CA GLU A 20 -2.68 -1.56 -3.27
C GLU A 20 -2.06 -0.17 -3.38
N ILE A 21 -0.74 -0.11 -3.32
CA ILE A 21 0.05 1.11 -3.49
C ILE A 21 0.69 1.00 -4.87
N GLN A 22 0.30 1.89 -5.77
CA GLN A 22 0.77 1.90 -7.15
C GLN A 22 1.22 3.29 -7.56
N GLN A 23 2.02 3.34 -8.63
CA GLN A 23 2.31 4.59 -9.31
C GLN A 23 1.01 5.20 -9.86
N ASN A 24 0.97 6.51 -10.04
CA ASN A 24 -0.15 7.18 -10.71
C ASN A 24 -0.10 6.88 -12.23
N SER A 25 -0.49 5.67 -12.58
CA SER A 25 -0.61 5.14 -13.93
C SER A 25 -1.91 4.36 -14.03
N ASN A 26 -2.62 4.53 -15.14
CA ASN A 26 -3.85 3.80 -15.43
C ASN A 26 -3.67 2.82 -16.61
N VAL A 27 -2.41 2.52 -16.98
CA VAL A 27 -2.11 1.61 -18.09
C VAL A 27 -2.26 0.17 -17.63
N THR A 28 -3.09 -0.61 -18.33
CA THR A 28 -3.25 -2.05 -18.08
C THR A 28 -3.35 -2.81 -19.40
N TYR A 29 -2.42 -3.72 -19.66
CA TYR A 29 -2.50 -4.63 -20.80
C TYR A 29 -3.08 -5.97 -20.36
N ARG A 30 -4.29 -6.24 -20.84
CA ARG A 30 -5.06 -7.40 -20.41
C ARG A 30 -4.81 -8.58 -21.35
N VAL A 31 -4.35 -9.70 -20.81
CA VAL A 31 -4.13 -10.94 -21.57
C VAL A 31 -5.37 -11.82 -21.61
N TYR A 32 -6.09 -11.94 -20.49
CA TYR A 32 -7.33 -12.70 -20.40
C TYR A 32 -8.25 -12.09 -19.35
N ASP A 33 -9.56 -12.26 -19.53
CA ASP A 33 -10.56 -11.58 -18.70
C ASP A 33 -11.70 -12.44 -18.14
N PHE A 34 -11.60 -13.77 -18.24
CA PHE A 34 -12.65 -14.68 -17.80
C PHE A 34 -14.00 -14.43 -18.50
N ASP A 35 -13.96 -14.07 -19.79
CA ASP A 35 -15.14 -13.77 -20.61
C ASP A 35 -16.12 -12.75 -20.02
N ARG A 36 -15.61 -11.87 -19.15
CA ARG A 36 -16.40 -10.81 -18.54
C ARG A 36 -16.85 -9.79 -19.59
N ARG A 37 -18.08 -9.32 -19.40
CA ARG A 37 -18.70 -8.30 -20.25
C ARG A 37 -18.70 -6.94 -19.56
N ASP A 38 -18.59 -5.89 -20.35
CA ASP A 38 -18.78 -4.53 -19.87
C ASP A 38 -20.26 -4.21 -19.57
N THR A 39 -20.54 -2.97 -19.20
CA THR A 39 -21.90 -2.49 -18.91
C THR A 39 -22.83 -2.51 -20.13
N GLU A 40 -22.28 -2.59 -21.33
CA GLU A 40 -23.03 -2.66 -22.60
C GLU A 40 -23.20 -4.10 -23.10
N GLY A 41 -22.60 -5.08 -22.42
CA GLY A 41 -22.66 -6.49 -22.77
C GLY A 41 -21.57 -6.95 -23.75
N ASN A 42 -20.59 -6.12 -24.10
CA ASN A 42 -19.49 -6.50 -24.98
C ASN A 42 -18.35 -7.18 -24.19
N PRO A 43 -17.61 -8.13 -24.77
CA PRO A 43 -16.37 -8.61 -24.17
C PRO A 43 -15.40 -7.44 -23.96
N ARG A 44 -14.77 -7.36 -22.78
CA ARG A 44 -13.80 -6.29 -22.50
C ARG A 44 -12.54 -6.47 -23.34
N GLU A 45 -11.94 -5.33 -23.71
CA GLU A 45 -10.75 -5.30 -24.57
C GLU A 45 -9.57 -6.07 -23.95
N LEU A 46 -8.91 -6.86 -24.82
CA LEU A 46 -7.65 -7.53 -24.57
C LEU A 46 -6.54 -6.82 -25.35
N HIS A 47 -5.34 -6.79 -24.78
CA HIS A 47 -4.17 -6.09 -25.33
C HIS A 47 -3.02 -7.09 -25.52
N ILE A 48 -3.25 -8.17 -26.28
CA ILE A 48 -2.30 -9.29 -26.37
C ILE A 48 -0.91 -8.85 -26.85
N ASP A 49 -0.82 -8.15 -27.98
CA ASP A 49 0.45 -7.76 -28.57
C ASP A 49 1.24 -6.82 -27.64
N LYS A 50 0.57 -5.81 -27.09
CA LYS A 50 1.18 -4.88 -26.12
C LYS A 50 1.61 -5.58 -24.83
N ALA A 51 0.83 -6.54 -24.34
CA ALA A 51 1.20 -7.31 -23.17
C ALA A 51 2.46 -8.13 -23.45
N LEU A 52 2.56 -8.78 -24.61
CA LEU A 52 3.75 -9.53 -25.02
C LEU A 52 4.99 -8.64 -25.16
N GLU A 53 4.84 -7.42 -25.67
CA GLU A 53 5.96 -6.46 -25.81
C GLU A 53 6.58 -6.04 -24.48
N VAL A 54 5.80 -5.97 -23.39
CA VAL A 54 6.27 -5.44 -22.10
C VAL A 54 6.42 -6.50 -21.00
N SER A 55 5.97 -7.74 -21.24
CA SER A 55 6.01 -8.79 -20.23
C SER A 55 7.41 -9.37 -20.08
N VAL A 56 7.81 -9.63 -18.84
CA VAL A 56 8.99 -10.45 -18.53
C VAL A 56 8.53 -11.90 -18.53
N LEU A 57 8.93 -12.67 -19.54
CA LEU A 57 8.48 -14.06 -19.77
C LEU A 57 9.35 -15.10 -19.06
N GLU A 58 9.95 -14.73 -17.93
CA GLU A 58 10.77 -15.59 -17.09
C GLU A 58 10.01 -15.97 -15.81
N PRO A 59 10.29 -17.13 -15.20
CA PRO A 59 9.70 -17.48 -13.91
C PRO A 59 9.98 -16.39 -12.87
N LEU A 60 8.93 -15.99 -12.17
CA LEU A 60 9.04 -14.97 -11.14
C LEU A 60 9.83 -15.52 -9.94
N ASP A 61 11.01 -14.97 -9.68
CA ASP A 61 11.77 -15.19 -8.44
C ASP A 61 11.27 -14.22 -7.35
N ALA A 62 10.02 -14.39 -6.93
CA ALA A 62 9.40 -13.52 -5.94
C ALA A 62 9.46 -14.11 -4.53
N SER A 63 10.01 -13.33 -3.61
CA SER A 63 9.72 -13.47 -2.19
C SER A 63 8.37 -12.81 -1.87
N PHE A 64 7.47 -13.56 -1.24
CA PHE A 64 6.21 -13.03 -0.68
C PHE A 64 6.38 -12.46 0.74
N ALA A 65 7.63 -12.40 1.22
CA ALA A 65 7.99 -11.81 2.50
C ALA A 65 8.26 -10.29 2.34
N PRO A 66 8.20 -9.53 3.43
CA PRO A 66 8.74 -8.17 3.45
C PRO A 66 10.18 -8.12 2.94
N GLN A 67 10.56 -7.02 2.27
CA GLN A 67 11.96 -6.83 1.84
C GLN A 67 12.92 -6.65 3.03
N PHE A 68 12.40 -6.27 4.19
CA PHE A 68 13.18 -5.96 5.38
C PHE A 68 12.63 -6.64 6.63
N ASP A 69 13.52 -6.86 7.60
CA ASP A 69 13.16 -7.38 8.91
C ASP A 69 12.27 -6.43 9.71
N THR A 70 11.55 -6.99 10.68
CA THR A 70 10.76 -6.19 11.61
C THR A 70 11.66 -5.61 12.70
N ILE A 71 11.49 -4.31 12.96
CA ILE A 71 12.15 -3.59 14.04
C ILE A 71 11.16 -3.47 15.19
N GLU A 72 11.55 -3.97 16.36
CA GLU A 72 10.77 -3.83 17.59
C GLU A 72 11.10 -2.50 18.27
N HIS A 73 10.06 -1.81 18.71
CA HIS A 73 10.10 -0.60 19.52
C HIS A 73 9.43 -0.88 20.87
N ASN A 74 9.48 0.06 21.82
CA ASN A 74 8.93 -0.16 23.16
C ASN A 74 7.44 -0.54 23.15
N GLU A 75 6.61 0.23 22.42
CA GLU A 75 5.16 0.03 22.36
C GLU A 75 4.62 -0.15 20.93
N ALA A 76 5.51 -0.50 20.00
CA ALA A 76 5.16 -0.72 18.60
C ALA A 76 6.17 -1.64 17.91
N SER A 77 5.84 -2.11 16.71
CA SER A 77 6.82 -2.68 15.79
C SER A 77 6.59 -2.12 14.40
N SER A 78 7.67 -2.00 13.62
CA SER A 78 7.60 -1.51 12.25
C SER A 78 8.34 -2.44 11.30
N THR A 79 7.75 -2.67 10.13
CA THR A 79 8.33 -3.50 9.07
C THR A 79 8.30 -2.69 7.79
N MET A 80 9.47 -2.33 7.26
CA MET A 80 9.55 -1.79 5.91
C MET A 80 9.18 -2.91 4.93
N LEU A 81 8.06 -2.72 4.24
CA LEU A 81 7.56 -3.70 3.29
C LEU A 81 8.35 -3.54 1.98
N VAL A 82 8.36 -2.33 1.43
CA VAL A 82 8.98 -2.02 0.14
C VAL A 82 9.75 -0.71 0.25
N LYS A 83 10.98 -0.69 -0.27
CA LYS A 83 11.67 0.55 -0.64
C LYS A 83 11.84 0.62 -2.15
N HIS A 84 11.30 1.66 -2.76
CA HIS A 84 11.35 1.84 -4.21
C HIS A 84 11.53 3.31 -4.55
N ALA A 85 12.04 3.60 -5.75
CA ALA A 85 12.30 4.96 -6.21
C ALA A 85 11.04 5.85 -6.23
N MET A 86 9.85 5.24 -6.32
CA MET A 86 8.57 5.94 -6.46
C MET A 86 7.78 6.03 -5.14
N PHE A 87 7.98 5.08 -4.23
CA PHE A 87 7.27 5.04 -2.95
C PHE A 87 7.98 4.10 -1.99
N ASN A 88 7.79 4.36 -0.70
CA ASN A 88 8.11 3.43 0.37
C ASN A 88 6.82 3.01 1.05
N THR A 89 6.75 1.76 1.50
CA THR A 89 5.59 1.27 2.25
C THR A 89 6.08 0.60 3.50
N GLU A 90 5.64 1.11 4.64
CA GLU A 90 5.94 0.55 5.95
C GLU A 90 4.65 0.09 6.61
N ARG A 91 4.71 -1.05 7.29
CA ARG A 91 3.63 -1.51 8.15
C ARG A 91 4.03 -1.30 9.59
N ILE A 92 3.22 -0.55 10.32
CA ILE A 92 3.43 -0.27 11.74
C ILE A 92 2.32 -0.95 12.54
N LYS A 93 2.70 -1.68 13.59
CA LYS A 93 1.78 -2.23 14.59
C LYS A 93 1.98 -1.48 15.90
N VAL A 94 1.01 -0.66 16.27
CA VAL A 94 1.06 0.15 17.50
C VAL A 94 0.28 -0.58 18.60
N LYS A 95 0.86 -0.68 19.79
CA LYS A 95 0.19 -1.19 21.02
C LYS A 95 -0.07 -0.08 22.04
N GLY A 96 0.82 0.91 22.10
CA GLY A 96 0.67 2.11 22.91
C GLY A 96 0.91 3.32 22.03
N THR A 97 2.14 3.82 22.02
CA THR A 97 2.56 4.97 21.22
C THR A 97 3.68 4.66 20.23
N TYR A 98 3.70 5.36 19.10
CA TYR A 98 4.77 5.32 18.11
C TYR A 98 4.93 6.68 17.45
N THR A 99 6.14 7.24 17.49
CA THR A 99 6.45 8.54 16.89
C THR A 99 7.44 8.38 15.74
N PHE A 100 7.17 9.04 14.63
CA PHE A 100 8.05 9.11 13.47
C PHE A 100 8.11 10.55 12.93
N GLN A 101 9.08 10.82 12.07
CA GLN A 101 9.29 12.13 11.47
C GLN A 101 8.75 12.17 10.05
N VAL A 102 8.08 13.26 9.70
CA VAL A 102 7.77 13.63 8.32
C VAL A 102 8.58 14.87 7.96
N ASP A 103 9.69 14.65 7.27
CA ASP A 103 10.62 15.69 6.84
C ASP A 103 10.12 16.45 5.60
N ASP A 104 10.93 17.38 5.12
CA ASP A 104 10.61 18.24 3.96
C ASP A 104 10.77 17.54 2.60
N GLN A 105 11.20 16.27 2.56
CA GLN A 105 11.46 15.55 1.31
C GLN A 105 10.19 14.96 0.70
N SER A 106 9.24 14.52 1.55
CA SER A 106 8.03 13.84 1.10
C SER A 106 6.88 13.97 2.09
N PHE A 107 5.66 13.86 1.57
CA PHE A 107 4.47 13.65 2.38
C PHE A 107 4.40 12.20 2.90
N CYS A 108 3.50 11.95 3.85
CA CYS A 108 3.17 10.63 4.36
C CYS A 108 1.66 10.35 4.25
N GLY A 109 1.30 9.21 3.68
CA GLY A 109 -0.07 8.69 3.73
C GLY A 109 -0.18 7.58 4.78
N VAL A 110 -1.16 7.69 5.68
CA VAL A 110 -1.41 6.65 6.69
C VAL A 110 -2.77 6.02 6.41
N VAL A 111 -2.80 4.68 6.30
CA VAL A 111 -4.03 3.90 6.14
C VAL A 111 -4.21 3.02 7.36
N CYS A 112 -5.32 3.20 8.08
CA CYS A 112 -5.65 2.34 9.21
C CYS A 112 -6.26 1.04 8.68
N VAL A 113 -5.48 -0.04 8.69
CA VAL A 113 -5.94 -1.35 8.18
C VAL A 113 -6.67 -2.19 9.23
N ASP A 114 -6.49 -1.86 10.50
CA ASP A 114 -7.18 -2.52 11.62
C ASP A 114 -7.20 -1.63 12.87
N GLY A 115 -8.20 -1.84 13.72
CA GLY A 115 -8.34 -1.11 14.99
C GLY A 115 -8.76 0.36 14.82
N THR A 116 -8.30 1.20 15.74
CA THR A 116 -8.53 2.66 15.73
C THR A 116 -7.32 3.35 16.35
N LEU A 117 -6.87 4.40 15.69
CA LEU A 117 -5.69 5.17 16.06
C LEU A 117 -6.07 6.64 16.24
N ASN A 118 -5.33 7.34 17.08
CA ASN A 118 -5.20 8.80 16.97
C ASN A 118 -3.86 9.10 16.30
N VAL A 119 -3.88 9.99 15.33
CA VAL A 119 -2.69 10.53 14.67
C VAL A 119 -2.57 11.98 15.07
N THR A 120 -1.47 12.32 15.72
CA THR A 120 -1.27 13.64 16.36
C THR A 120 0.00 14.27 15.81
N SER A 121 -0.12 15.48 15.27
CA SER A 121 0.99 16.38 14.98
C SER A 121 1.16 17.38 16.13
N THR A 122 2.02 18.38 15.94
CA THR A 122 2.18 19.47 16.92
C THR A 122 0.94 20.37 17.03
N THR A 123 0.11 20.41 15.99
CA THR A 123 -1.02 21.36 15.86
C THR A 123 -2.38 20.66 15.91
N GLU A 124 -2.47 19.41 15.44
CA GLU A 124 -3.73 18.72 15.25
C GLU A 124 -3.72 17.28 15.76
N SER A 125 -4.90 16.76 16.08
CA SER A 125 -5.10 15.35 16.43
C SER A 125 -6.36 14.83 15.74
N VAL A 126 -6.22 13.78 14.95
CA VAL A 126 -7.29 13.18 14.16
C VAL A 126 -7.41 11.70 14.50
N SER A 127 -8.64 11.24 14.73
CA SER A 127 -8.91 9.81 14.93
C SER A 127 -9.15 9.14 13.59
N VAL A 128 -8.52 7.99 13.38
CA VAL A 128 -8.58 7.20 12.14
C VAL A 128 -8.93 5.77 12.52
N THR A 129 -10.05 5.27 12.00
CA THR A 129 -10.51 3.88 12.21
C THR A 129 -10.25 3.02 10.99
N LYS A 130 -10.43 1.71 11.14
CA LYS A 130 -10.23 0.72 10.07
C LYS A 130 -10.94 1.15 8.77
N GLY A 131 -10.17 1.22 7.69
CA GLY A 131 -10.61 1.59 6.35
C GLY A 131 -10.46 3.08 6.03
N GLU A 132 -10.15 3.91 7.02
CA GLU A 132 -9.85 5.33 6.82
C GLU A 132 -8.37 5.56 6.54
N SER A 133 -8.11 6.66 5.82
CA SER A 133 -6.77 7.13 5.51
C SER A 133 -6.64 8.61 5.76
N ILE A 134 -5.45 9.05 6.15
CA ILE A 134 -5.10 10.46 6.27
C ILE A 134 -3.86 10.78 5.44
N PHE A 135 -3.77 12.05 5.07
CA PHE A 135 -2.62 12.62 4.37
C PHE A 135 -1.92 13.60 5.30
N ILE A 136 -0.62 13.43 5.45
CA ILE A 136 0.25 14.28 6.26
C ILE A 136 1.21 14.97 5.29
N THR A 137 1.20 16.30 5.30
CA THR A 137 2.07 17.12 4.45
C THR A 137 3.54 16.93 4.79
N ALA A 138 4.40 17.16 3.80
CA ALA A 138 5.84 17.23 4.05
C ALA A 138 6.15 18.34 5.07
N ASN A 139 7.22 18.16 5.83
CA ASN A 139 7.71 19.08 6.86
C ASN A 139 6.74 19.31 8.04
N GLU A 140 5.84 18.36 8.32
CA GLU A 140 4.96 18.41 9.49
C GLU A 140 5.72 18.09 10.80
N GLY A 141 6.89 17.44 10.71
CA GLY A 141 7.74 17.08 11.84
C GLY A 141 7.29 15.82 12.55
N ASP A 142 7.30 15.83 13.88
CA ASP A 142 6.92 14.70 14.74
C ASP A 142 5.43 14.35 14.58
N ILE A 143 5.18 13.12 14.11
CA ILE A 143 3.85 12.52 14.07
C ILE A 143 3.81 11.38 15.08
N THR A 144 2.83 11.44 15.99
CA THR A 144 2.61 10.39 16.98
C THR A 144 1.33 9.63 16.68
N LEU A 145 1.46 8.31 16.55
CA LEU A 145 0.38 7.34 16.52
C LEU A 145 0.12 6.83 17.93
N SER A 146 -1.14 6.82 18.36
CA SER A 146 -1.54 6.18 19.61
C SER A 146 -2.77 5.30 19.43
N VAL A 147 -2.80 4.16 20.10
CA VAL A 147 -3.98 3.30 20.12
C VAL A 147 -5.11 4.02 20.84
N ARG A 148 -6.30 4.01 20.24
CA ARG A 148 -7.52 4.50 20.89
C ARG A 148 -8.32 3.31 21.39
N ASP A 149 -8.43 3.18 22.71
CA ASP A 149 -9.31 2.18 23.30
C ASP A 149 -10.77 2.47 22.91
N LYS A 150 -11.48 1.42 22.51
CA LYS A 150 -12.93 1.48 22.32
C LYS A 150 -13.56 1.56 23.71
N PHE A 151 -14.24 2.68 23.99
CA PHE A 151 -15.19 2.77 25.10
C PHE A 151 -16.34 1.79 24.92
#